data_AF-A0A352RGA0-F1
#
_entry.id   AF-A0A352RGA0-F1
#
_cell.length_a   1.000
_cell.length_b   1.000
_cell.length_c   1.000
_cell.angle_alpha   90.00
_cell.angle_beta   90.00
_cell.angle_gamma   90.00
#
_symmetry.space_group_name_H-M   'P 1'
#
loop_
_entity.id
_entity.type
_entity.pdbx_description
1 polymer ?
#
loop_
_entity_poly.entity_id
_entity_poly.type
_entity_poly.pdbx_seq_one_letter_code
_entity_poly.pdbx_strand_id
1 'polypeptide(L)'
;KITFDDAEVCYDVGSLLKKDLKNYRKLAQLIFQDPYAALSPRMTVRDIIAEPLEVMGLTQTREETDERVRDIAAKCRLNLEHLRRFPHAFSGGQRQRISIARSLVCNP
;
A
#
# COMPACT_ATOMS: atom_id res chain seq x y z
N LYS A 1 5.50 7.52 -25.06
CA LYS A 1 5.03 6.16 -24.69
C LYS A 1 5.56 5.88 -23.29
N ILE A 2 4.71 5.51 -22.33
CA ILE A 2 5.12 5.23 -20.94
C ILE A 2 5.11 3.72 -20.78
N THR A 3 6.28 3.12 -20.58
CA THR A 3 6.43 1.66 -20.47
C THR A 3 6.89 1.28 -19.06
N PHE A 4 6.34 0.19 -18.55
CA PHE A 4 6.82 -0.51 -17.36
C PHE A 4 7.48 -1.82 -17.80
N ASP A 5 8.65 -2.11 -17.25
CA ASP A 5 9.44 -3.31 -17.54
C ASP A 5 10.15 -3.75 -16.26
N ASP A 6 9.87 -4.97 -15.79
CA ASP A 6 10.49 -5.58 -14.61
C ASP A 6 11.33 -6.82 -14.95
N ALA A 7 11.75 -6.94 -16.23
CA ALA A 7 12.45 -8.08 -16.84
C ALA A 7 11.60 -9.36 -17.06
N GLU A 8 10.44 -9.50 -16.41
CA GLU A 8 9.50 -10.61 -16.65
C GLU A 8 8.31 -10.18 -17.53
N VAL A 9 7.82 -8.96 -17.33
CA VAL A 9 6.67 -8.40 -18.06
C VAL A 9 6.95 -6.99 -18.57
N CYS A 10 6.49 -6.71 -19.79
CA CYS A 10 6.56 -5.39 -20.40
C CYS A 10 5.14 -4.87 -20.68
N TYR A 11 4.79 -3.73 -20.09
CA TYR A 11 3.49 -3.07 -20.24
C TYR A 11 3.64 -1.68 -20.86
N ASP A 12 2.83 -1.36 -21.87
CA ASP A 12 2.58 0.03 -22.25
C ASP A 12 1.46 0.59 -21.38
N VAL A 13 1.84 1.35 -20.35
CA VAL A 13 0.93 1.87 -19.32
C VAL A 13 -0.17 2.75 -19.93
N GLY A 14 0.10 3.40 -21.06
CA GLY A 14 -0.86 4.24 -21.76
C GLY A 14 -1.99 3.49 -22.48
N SER A 15 -1.84 2.18 -22.70
CA SER A 15 -2.77 1.38 -23.51
C SER A 15 -3.22 0.06 -22.83
N LEU A 16 -3.04 -0.06 -21.51
CA LEU A 16 -3.40 -1.25 -20.74
C LEU A 16 -4.91 -1.56 -20.79
N LEU A 17 -5.24 -2.82 -21.10
CA LEU A 17 -6.59 -3.35 -20.99
C LEU A 17 -6.98 -3.59 -19.53
N LYS A 18 -8.29 -3.61 -19.24
CA LYS A 18 -8.83 -3.80 -17.87
C LYS A 18 -8.27 -5.02 -17.14
N LYS A 19 -8.03 -6.13 -17.85
CA LYS A 19 -7.47 -7.35 -17.25
C LYS A 19 -6.02 -7.14 -16.80
N ASP A 20 -5.23 -6.46 -17.63
CA ASP A 20 -3.79 -6.27 -17.42
C ASP A 20 -3.54 -5.19 -16.36
N LEU A 21 -4.44 -4.20 -16.25
CA LEU A 21 -4.43 -3.22 -15.17
C LEU A 21 -4.46 -3.86 -13.77
N LYS A 22 -5.19 -4.98 -13.60
CA LYS A 22 -5.25 -5.66 -12.30
C LYS A 22 -3.91 -6.30 -11.93
N ASN A 23 -3.23 -6.91 -12.91
CA ASN A 23 -1.92 -7.53 -12.69
C ASN A 23 -0.83 -6.47 -12.52
N TYR A 24 -0.81 -5.45 -13.37
CA TYR A 24 0.12 -4.31 -13.28
C TYR A 24 0.06 -3.63 -11.90
N ARG A 25 -1.14 -3.41 -11.35
CA ARG A 25 -1.28 -2.80 -10.02
C ARG A 25 -0.66 -3.62 -8.89
N LYS A 26 -0.47 -4.94 -9.04
CA LYS A 26 0.26 -5.73 -8.04
C LYS A 26 1.76 -5.41 -8.03
N LEU A 27 2.30 -5.03 -9.19
CA LEU A 27 3.72 -4.74 -9.44
C LEU A 27 4.04 -3.24 -9.29
N ALA A 28 3.04 -2.37 -9.33
CA ALA A 28 3.23 -0.92 -9.27
C ALA A 28 2.18 -0.26 -8.37
N GLN A 29 2.62 0.20 -7.20
CA GLN A 29 1.79 0.88 -6.22
C GLN A 29 1.98 2.40 -6.28
N LEU A 30 0.88 3.15 -6.23
CA LEU A 30 0.91 4.61 -6.31
C LEU A 30 1.10 5.24 -4.92
N ILE A 31 2.00 6.22 -4.84
CA ILE A 31 2.17 7.10 -3.69
C ILE A 31 1.81 8.52 -4.12
N PHE A 32 0.83 9.12 -3.45
CA PHE A 32 0.42 10.49 -3.71
C PHE A 32 1.31 11.51 -2.97
N GLN A 33 1.50 12.68 -3.56
CA GLN A 33 2.30 13.76 -2.97
C GLN A 33 1.66 14.35 -1.71
N ASP A 34 0.33 14.40 -1.65
CA ASP A 34 -0.40 14.80 -0.45
C ASP A 34 -0.88 13.56 0.33
N PRO A 35 -0.19 13.18 1.42
CA PRO A 35 -0.60 12.04 2.24
C PRO A 35 -1.88 12.30 3.03
N TYR A 36 -2.34 13.56 3.17
CA TYR A 36 -3.58 13.86 3.88
C TYR A 36 -4.80 13.42 3.08
N ALA A 37 -4.88 13.85 1.81
CA ALA A 37 -5.98 13.50 0.92
C ALA A 37 -5.97 12.01 0.52
N ALA A 38 -4.80 11.36 0.55
CA ALA A 38 -4.64 9.98 0.10
C ALA A 38 -5.04 8.91 1.14
N LEU A 39 -5.17 9.27 2.42
CA LEU A 39 -5.50 8.34 3.49
C LEU A 39 -6.99 8.46 3.87
N SER A 40 -7.70 7.34 3.88
CA SER A 40 -9.10 7.33 4.32
C SER A 40 -9.20 7.70 5.82
N PRO A 41 -9.95 8.76 6.18
CA PRO A 41 -10.09 9.18 7.58
C PRO A 41 -10.95 8.21 8.41
N ARG A 42 -11.65 7.28 7.75
CA ARG A 42 -12.54 6.28 8.37
C ARG A 42 -11.84 4.95 8.66
N MET A 43 -10.57 4.81 8.29
CA MET A 43 -9.80 3.59 8.43
C MET A 43 -8.68 3.78 9.43
N THR A 44 -8.36 2.75 10.21
CA THR A 44 -7.17 2.77 11.07
C THR A 44 -5.91 2.63 10.23
N VAL A 45 -4.75 2.94 10.81
CA VAL A 45 -3.46 2.75 10.13
C VAL A 45 -3.25 1.29 9.72
N ARG A 46 -3.68 0.33 10.56
CA ARG A 46 -3.69 -1.10 10.22
C ARG A 46 -4.48 -1.34 8.95
N ASP A 47 -5.72 -0.85 8.90
CA ASP A 47 -6.63 -1.11 7.78
C ASP A 47 -6.12 -0.48 6.49
N ILE A 48 -5.55 0.72 6.58
CA ILE A 48 -4.95 1.43 5.45
C ILE A 48 -3.79 0.62 4.85
N ILE A 49 -2.91 0.07 5.69
CA ILE A 49 -1.76 -0.71 5.23
C ILE A 49 -2.23 -2.11 4.76
N ALA A 50 -3.29 -2.67 5.34
CA ALA A 50 -3.82 -3.98 4.97
C ALA A 50 -4.61 -3.96 3.65
N GLU A 51 -5.29 -2.86 3.33
CA GLU A 51 -6.22 -2.75 2.19
C GLU A 51 -5.63 -3.31 0.88
N PRO A 52 -4.39 -2.98 0.46
CA PRO A 52 -3.85 -3.51 -0.79
C PRO A 52 -3.69 -5.03 -0.79
N LEU A 53 -3.35 -5.64 0.36
CA LEU A 53 -3.24 -7.09 0.49
C LEU A 53 -4.60 -7.76 0.32
N GLU A 54 -5.62 -7.23 1.00
CA GLU A 54 -6.97 -7.78 1.03
C GLU A 54 -7.66 -7.61 -0.34
N VAL A 55 -7.60 -6.40 -0.93
CA VAL A 55 -8.23 -6.10 -2.23
C VAL A 55 -7.60 -6.89 -3.37
N MET A 56 -6.29 -7.15 -3.32
CA MET A 56 -5.59 -7.90 -4.36
C MET A 56 -5.53 -9.40 -4.10
N GLY A 57 -6.04 -9.87 -2.95
CA GLY A 57 -6.04 -11.27 -2.56
C GLY A 57 -4.64 -11.85 -2.37
N LEU A 58 -3.72 -11.08 -1.78
CA LEU A 58 -2.32 -11.47 -1.55
C LEU A 58 -2.09 -12.19 -0.22
N THR A 59 -3.09 -12.21 0.64
CA THR A 59 -3.12 -12.92 1.93
C THR A 59 -4.43 -13.70 2.04
N GLN A 60 -4.39 -14.84 2.74
CA GLN A 60 -5.55 -15.73 2.89
C GLN A 60 -6.20 -15.62 4.27
N THR A 61 -5.44 -15.23 5.28
CA THR A 61 -5.91 -15.14 6.67
C THR A 61 -5.68 -13.75 7.25
N ARG A 62 -6.43 -13.45 8.32
CA ARG A 62 -6.25 -12.20 9.06
C ARG A 62 -4.88 -12.16 9.74
N GLU A 63 -4.42 -13.30 10.24
CA GLU A 63 -3.14 -13.46 10.92
C GLU A 63 -1.98 -13.16 9.97
N GLU A 64 -2.01 -13.73 8.76
CA GLU A 64 -1.01 -13.45 7.72
C GLU A 64 -0.98 -11.96 7.34
N THR A 65 -2.18 -11.37 7.22
CA THR A 65 -2.33 -9.94 6.90
C THR A 65 -1.72 -9.07 8.01
N ASP A 66 -2.04 -9.38 9.27
CA ASP A 66 -1.54 -8.64 10.43
C ASP A 66 -0.01 -8.79 10.60
N GLU A 67 0.56 -9.94 10.24
CA GLU A 67 2.01 -10.15 10.24
C GLU A 67 2.71 -9.25 9.22
N ARG A 68 2.25 -9.25 7.95
CA ARG A 68 2.81 -8.39 6.89
C ARG A 68 2.67 -6.90 7.21
N VAL A 69 1.52 -6.50 7.74
CA VAL A 69 1.28 -5.10 8.17
C VAL A 69 2.27 -4.69 9.26
N ARG A 70 2.51 -5.54 10.26
CA ARG A 70 3.47 -5.24 11.33
C ARG A 70 4.90 -5.15 10.82
N ASP A 71 5.31 -6.08 9.96
CA ASP A 71 6.65 -6.08 9.36
C ASP A 71 6.91 -4.79 8.56
N ILE A 72 6.00 -4.41 7.66
CA ILE A 72 6.19 -3.19 6.87
C ILE A 72 6.09 -1.92 7.71
N ALA A 73 5.20 -1.89 8.72
CA ALA A 73 5.08 -0.76 9.63
C ALA A 73 6.38 -0.54 10.43
N ALA A 74 7.02 -1.63 10.88
CA ALA A 74 8.31 -1.58 11.56
C ALA A 74 9.41 -1.05 10.64
N LYS A 75 9.50 -1.56 9.40
CA LYS A 75 10.45 -1.08 8.37
C LYS A 75 10.26 0.41 8.07
N CYS A 76 9.01 0.88 8.07
CA CYS A 76 8.67 2.30 7.91
C CYS A 76 8.72 3.12 9.21
N ARG A 77 9.32 2.59 10.29
CA ARG A 77 9.49 3.29 11.58
C ARG A 77 8.18 3.86 12.14
N LEU A 78 7.12 3.07 12.08
CA LEU A 78 5.85 3.32 12.75
C LEU A 78 5.81 2.56 14.07
N ASN A 79 5.23 3.15 15.12
CA ASN A 79 5.00 2.43 16.36
C ASN A 79 3.84 1.43 16.15
N LEU A 80 4.12 0.15 16.35
CA LEU A 80 3.15 -0.93 16.18
C LEU A 80 1.94 -0.81 17.13
N GLU A 81 2.11 -0.22 18.30
CA GLU A 81 1.02 0.04 19.25
C GLU A 81 0.00 1.05 18.70
N HIS A 82 0.42 1.89 17.74
CA HIS A 82 -0.43 2.91 17.15
C HIS A 82 -1.18 2.44 15.91
N LEU A 83 -1.02 1.18 15.47
CA LEU A 83 -1.67 0.67 14.25
C LEU A 83 -3.21 0.76 14.31
N ARG A 84 -3.80 0.69 15.50
CA ARG A 84 -5.26 0.84 15.68
C ARG A 84 -5.75 2.30 15.71
N ARG A 85 -4.84 3.28 15.64
CA ARG A 85 -5.21 4.71 15.61
C ARG A 85 -5.57 5.14 14.19
N PHE A 86 -6.31 6.23 14.09
CA PHE A 86 -6.66 6.86 12.81
C PHE A 86 -5.56 7.82 12.32
N PRO A 87 -5.45 8.09 11.01
CA PRO A 87 -4.41 8.95 10.42
C PRO A 87 -4.29 10.35 11.04
N HIS A 88 -5.39 10.93 11.51
CA HIS A 88 -5.39 12.28 12.09
C HIS A 88 -4.57 12.38 13.39
N ALA A 89 -4.29 11.26 14.06
CA ALA A 89 -3.50 11.19 15.28
C ALA A 89 -1.97 11.25 15.04
N PHE A 90 -1.53 11.36 13.78
CA PHE A 90 -0.12 11.31 13.40
C PHE A 90 0.38 12.63 12.83
N SER A 91 1.67 12.92 12.96
CA SER A 91 2.30 14.05 12.27
C SER A 91 2.30 13.88 10.74
N GLY A 92 2.53 14.96 9.99
CA GLY A 92 2.59 14.88 8.52
C GLY A 92 3.64 13.87 8.03
N GLY A 93 4.84 13.88 8.61
CA GLY A 93 5.89 12.92 8.28
C GLY A 93 5.54 11.47 8.65
N GLN A 94 4.79 11.24 9.74
CA GLN A 94 4.28 9.90 10.06
C GLN A 94 3.23 9.44 9.05
N ARG A 95 2.33 10.31 8.60
CA ARG A 95 1.34 10.00 7.55
C ARG A 95 2.00 9.66 6.22
N GLN A 96 3.07 10.36 5.87
CA GLN A 96 3.88 10.00 4.70
C GLN A 96 4.45 8.58 4.82
N ARG A 97 4.96 8.21 6.01
CA ARG A 97 5.43 6.84 6.26
C ARG A 97 4.31 5.79 6.22
N ILE A 98 3.10 6.15 6.64
CA ILE A 98 1.91 5.28 6.48
C ILE A 98 1.59 5.07 5.00
N SER A 99 1.63 6.13 4.18
CA SER A 99 1.42 6.05 2.73
C SER A 99 2.47 5.16 2.04
N ILE A 100 3.74 5.32 2.43
CA ILE A 100 4.85 4.47 1.95
C ILE A 100 4.66 3.01 2.40
N ALA A 101 4.29 2.77 3.66
CA ALA A 101 4.04 1.43 4.16
C ALA A 101 2.92 0.74 3.37
N ARG A 102 1.82 1.46 3.10
CA ARG A 102 0.71 0.97 2.28
C ARG A 102 1.15 0.60 0.86
N SER A 103 2.03 1.37 0.22
CA SER A 103 2.50 1.03 -1.13
C SER A 103 3.50 -0.13 -1.14
N LEU A 104 4.33 -0.26 -0.12
CA LEU A 104 5.38 -1.31 -0.06
C LEU A 104 4.88 -2.65 0.47
N VAL A 105 3.72 -2.70 1.13
CA VAL A 105 3.19 -3.93 1.76
C VAL A 105 3.01 -5.09 0.77
N CYS A 106 2.76 -4.78 -0.51
CA CYS A 106 2.57 -5.77 -1.56
C CYS A 106 3.88 -6.35 -2.09
N ASN A 107 5.02 -5.83 -1.62
CA ASN A 107 6.34 -6.08 -2.21
C ASN A 107 6.33 -5.89 -3.73
N PRO A 108 5.85 -4.72 -4.22
CA PRO A 108 5.79 -4.42 -5.64
C PRO A 108 7.19 -4.36 -6.27
#